data_AF-A0A1N5UZ94-F1
#
_entry.id   AF-A0A1N5UZ94-F1
#
_cell.length_a   1.000
_cell.length_b   1.000
_cell.length_c   1.000
_cell.angle_alpha   90.00
_cell.angle_beta   90.00
_cell.angle_gamma   90.00
#
_symmetry.space_group_name_H-M   'P 1'
#
loop_
_entity.id
_entity.type
_entity.pdbx_description
1 polymer ?
#
loop_
_entity_poly.entity_id
_entity_poly.type
_entity_poly.pdbx_seq_one_letter_code
_entity_poly.pdbx_strand_id
1 'polypeptide(L)'
;MELKFFDGNAEPFLNRCVVEELYGLSKKNKSAKIGLEMFGKIEVVDGEGRGDDCILDSCLKYNLCLLSSDRNLLRRATDLNLKTLTLQDGRRIGWF
;
A
#
# COMPACT_ATOMS: atom_id res chain seq x y z
N MET A 1 25.39 0.51 -2.94
CA MET A 1 24.09 -0.12 -3.27
C MET A 1 23.35 0.89 -4.13
N GLU A 2 23.26 0.67 -5.44
CA GLU A 2 22.51 1.56 -6.33
C GLU A 2 21.02 1.51 -5.96
N LEU A 3 20.45 2.66 -5.62
CA LEU A 3 19.01 2.81 -5.43
C LEU A 3 18.37 2.69 -6.82
N LYS A 4 17.75 1.54 -7.10
CA LYS A 4 16.93 1.36 -8.30
C LYS A 4 15.61 2.08 -8.07
N PHE A 5 15.37 3.13 -8.84
CA PHE A 5 14.08 3.83 -8.83
C PHE A 5 13.04 3.04 -9.61
N PHE A 6 11.78 3.24 -9.28
CA PHE A 6 10.69 2.81 -10.15
C PHE A 6 10.47 3.88 -11.22
N ASP A 7 10.71 3.54 -12.48
CA ASP A 7 10.61 4.42 -13.65
C ASP A 7 9.45 4.05 -14.59
N GLY A 8 8.60 3.10 -14.18
CA GLY A 8 7.44 2.63 -14.94
C GLY A 8 6.16 3.43 -14.68
N ASN A 9 5.14 3.15 -15.48
CA ASN A 9 3.76 3.53 -15.20
C ASN A 9 3.08 2.41 -14.41
N ALA A 10 2.26 2.78 -13.42
CA ALA A 10 1.46 1.84 -12.65
C ALA A 10 0.07 2.44 -12.36
N GLU A 11 -0.94 1.59 -12.36
CA GLU A 11 -2.28 1.94 -11.90
C GLU A 11 -2.38 1.61 -10.40
N PRO A 12 -2.69 2.58 -9.54
CA PRO A 12 -2.81 2.35 -8.11
C PRO A 12 -4.16 1.72 -7.77
N PHE A 13 -4.13 0.82 -6.78
CA PHE A 13 -5.31 0.21 -6.17
C PHE A 13 -5.23 0.40 -4.65
N LEU A 14 -6.38 0.36 -3.98
CA LEU A 14 -6.46 0.31 -2.53
C LEU A 14 -7.29 -0.87 -2.09
N ASN A 15 -6.92 -1.47 -0.97
CA ASN A 15 -7.74 -2.51 -0.36
C ASN A 15 -8.90 -1.90 0.42
N ARG A 16 -10.08 -2.53 0.37
CA ARG A 16 -11.24 -2.14 1.19
C ARG A 16 -10.91 -2.11 2.68
N CYS A 17 -10.17 -3.11 3.19
CA CYS A 17 -9.75 -3.14 4.59
C CYS A 17 -8.92 -1.92 5.01
N VAL A 18 -8.05 -1.41 4.12
CA VAL A 18 -7.27 -0.18 4.37
C VAL A 18 -8.19 1.03 4.41
N VAL A 19 -9.18 1.10 3.51
CA VAL A 19 -10.17 2.20 3.50
C VAL A 19 -10.99 2.23 4.79
N GLU A 20 -11.42 1.06 5.29
CA GLU A 20 -12.17 0.94 6.54
C GLU A 20 -11.35 1.35 7.76
N GLU A 21 -10.09 0.93 7.85
CA GLU A 21 -9.17 1.35 8.90
C GLU A 21 -8.88 2.85 8.85
N LEU A 22 -8.63 3.38 7.65
CA LEU A 22 -8.40 4.81 7.43
C LEU A 22 -9.64 5.63 7.81
N TYR A 23 -10.83 5.14 7.48
CA TYR A 23 -12.09 5.75 7.91
C TYR A 23 -12.21 5.79 9.43
N GLY A 24 -11.90 4.69 10.12
CA GLY A 24 -11.83 4.64 11.58
C GLY A 24 -10.87 5.69 12.16
N LEU A 25 -9.66 5.78 11.62
CA LEU A 25 -8.63 6.74 12.04
C LEU A 25 -9.03 8.20 11.76
N SER A 26 -9.70 8.46 10.64
CA SER A 26 -10.12 9.81 10.22
C SER A 26 -11.01 10.53 11.23
N LYS A 27 -11.72 9.77 12.08
CA LYS A 27 -12.58 10.31 13.14
C LYS A 27 -11.81 11.12 14.20
N LYS A 28 -10.52 10.85 14.36
CA LYS A 28 -9.67 11.46 15.40
C LYS A 28 -8.36 12.04 14.86
N ASN A 29 -7.97 11.72 13.62
CA ASN A 29 -6.71 12.15 13.03
C ASN A 29 -6.95 12.96 11.74
N LYS A 30 -6.54 14.23 11.73
CA LYS A 30 -6.71 15.15 10.59
C LYS A 30 -5.97 14.66 9.34
N SER A 31 -4.77 14.11 9.49
CA SER A 31 -4.01 13.58 8.35
C SER A 31 -4.70 12.36 7.73
N ALA A 32 -5.30 11.50 8.55
CA ALA A 32 -6.10 10.37 8.06
C ALA A 32 -7.35 10.85 7.31
N LYS A 33 -8.01 11.92 7.79
CA LYS A 33 -9.14 12.54 7.07
C LYS A 33 -8.74 13.06 5.70
N ILE A 34 -7.60 13.75 5.60
CA ILE A 34 -7.07 14.23 4.30
C ILE A 34 -6.77 13.04 3.38
N GLY A 35 -6.11 11.99 3.88
CA GLY A 35 -5.85 10.79 3.09
C GLY A 35 -7.14 10.13 2.57
N LEU A 36 -8.19 10.11 3.40
CA LEU A 36 -9.51 9.59 3.04
C LEU A 36 -10.20 10.43 1.94
N GLU A 37 -9.99 11.74 1.90
CA GLU A 37 -10.52 12.59 0.84
C GLU A 37 -9.75 12.43 -0.48
N MET A 38 -8.48 12.01 -0.43
CA MET A 38 -7.62 11.87 -1.60
C MET A 38 -7.89 10.59 -2.41
N PHE A 39 -8.35 9.50 -1.79
CA PHE A 39 -8.45 8.21 -2.49
C PHE A 39 -9.66 8.03 -3.40
N GLY A 40 -10.62 8.96 -3.43
CA GLY A 40 -11.85 8.85 -4.23
C GLY A 40 -11.65 8.72 -5.76
N LYS A 41 -10.40 8.72 -6.23
CA LYS A 41 -9.99 8.50 -7.63
C LYS A 41 -9.28 7.15 -7.86
N ILE A 42 -9.07 6.37 -6.80
CA ILE A 42 -8.34 5.10 -6.83
C ILE A 42 -9.36 3.96 -6.77
N GLU A 43 -9.14 2.92 -7.58
CA GLU A 43 -9.97 1.72 -7.55
C GLU A 43 -9.78 0.95 -6.23
N VAL A 44 -10.88 0.46 -5.66
CA VAL A 44 -10.87 -0.29 -4.41
C VAL A 44 -11.09 -1.77 -4.69
N VAL A 45 -10.13 -2.60 -4.29
CA VAL A 45 -10.18 -4.06 -4.40
C VAL A 45 -10.48 -4.72 -3.05
N ASP A 46 -11.08 -5.91 -3.11
CA ASP A 46 -11.35 -6.71 -1.92
C ASP A 46 -10.18 -7.66 -1.60
N GLY A 47 -10.02 -7.99 -0.33
CA GLY A 47 -9.02 -8.93 0.17
C GLY A 47 -9.56 -9.68 1.39
N GLU A 48 -9.02 -10.87 1.65
CA GLU A 48 -9.40 -11.70 2.79
C GLU A 48 -8.48 -11.46 4.00
N GLY A 49 -9.03 -11.48 5.22
CA GLY A 49 -8.26 -11.27 6.44
C GLY A 49 -8.45 -9.89 7.07
N ARG A 50 -7.49 -9.44 7.89
CA ARG A 50 -7.54 -8.16 8.64
C ARG A 50 -6.21 -7.42 8.56
N GLY A 51 -6.26 -6.09 8.50
CA GLY A 51 -5.08 -5.23 8.43
C GLY A 51 -4.12 -5.65 7.32
N ASP A 52 -2.84 -5.76 7.67
CA ASP A 52 -1.75 -6.18 6.79
C ASP A 52 -2.04 -7.50 6.03
N ASP A 53 -2.69 -8.47 6.65
CA ASP A 53 -2.94 -9.78 6.03
C ASP A 53 -3.88 -9.65 4.83
N CYS A 54 -4.86 -8.76 4.93
CA CYS A 54 -5.76 -8.45 3.82
C CYS A 54 -5.03 -7.79 2.65
N ILE A 55 -4.02 -6.97 2.92
CA ILE A 55 -3.19 -6.35 1.87
C ILE A 55 -2.39 -7.44 1.14
N LEU A 56 -1.71 -8.31 1.88
CA LEU A 56 -0.88 -9.38 1.32
C LEU A 56 -1.71 -10.38 0.50
N ASP A 57 -2.90 -10.74 0.98
CA ASP A 57 -3.83 -11.60 0.25
C ASP A 57 -4.18 -11.03 -1.12
N SER A 58 -4.61 -9.76 -1.20
CA SER A 58 -4.91 -9.14 -2.48
C SER A 58 -3.69 -9.06 -3.40
N CYS A 59 -2.51 -8.76 -2.85
CA CYS A 59 -1.29 -8.75 -3.66
C CYS A 59 -0.99 -10.12 -4.27
N LEU A 60 -1.18 -11.21 -3.52
CA LEU A 60 -1.00 -12.57 -4.02
C LEU A 60 -2.07 -12.95 -5.04
N LYS A 61 -3.34 -12.71 -4.71
CA LYS A 61 -4.51 -13.09 -5.52
C LYS A 61 -4.52 -12.41 -6.89
N TYR A 62 -4.13 -11.13 -6.94
CA TYR A 62 -4.15 -10.32 -8.15
C TYR A 62 -2.76 -10.10 -8.76
N ASN A 63 -1.72 -10.74 -8.23
CA ASN A 63 -0.32 -10.58 -8.67
C ASN A 63 0.13 -9.12 -8.71
N LEU A 64 -0.15 -8.37 -7.64
CA LEU A 64 0.14 -6.94 -7.53
C LEU A 64 1.49 -6.66 -6.88
N CYS A 65 2.02 -5.48 -7.16
CA CYS A 65 3.16 -4.90 -6.45
C CYS A 65 2.66 -4.15 -5.20
N LEU A 66 3.31 -4.33 -4.06
CA LEU A 66 2.99 -3.61 -2.83
C LEU A 66 3.78 -2.31 -2.74
N LEU A 67 3.11 -1.17 -2.54
CA LEU A 67 3.73 0.10 -2.16
C LEU A 67 3.40 0.42 -0.70
N SER A 68 4.42 0.47 0.17
CA SER A 68 4.24 0.84 1.58
C SER A 68 5.48 1.52 2.15
N SER A 69 5.32 2.21 3.28
CA SER A 69 6.42 2.72 4.10
C SER A 69 6.62 1.90 5.39
N ASP A 70 5.73 0.94 5.66
CA ASP A 70 5.86 0.04 6.82
C ASP A 70 6.89 -1.06 6.53
N ARG A 71 8.03 -1.01 7.22
CA ARG A 71 9.14 -1.95 7.01
C ARG A 71 8.80 -3.39 7.39
N ASN A 72 7.91 -3.60 8.34
CA ASN A 72 7.51 -4.95 8.74
C ASN A 72 6.61 -5.56 7.66
N LEU A 73 5.62 -4.80 7.19
CA LEU A 73 4.76 -5.25 6.09
C LEU A 73 5.56 -5.53 4.82
N LEU A 74 6.49 -4.64 4.46
CA LEU A 74 7.33 -4.83 3.27
C LEU A 74 8.20 -6.09 3.39
N ARG A 75 8.82 -6.36 4.55
CA ARG A 75 9.58 -7.61 4.78
C ARG A 75 8.70 -8.84 4.60
N ARG A 76 7.52 -8.83 5.20
CA ARG A 76 6.54 -9.93 5.06
C ARG A 76 6.14 -10.16 3.61
N ALA A 77 5.96 -9.10 2.83
CA ALA A 77 5.66 -9.19 1.41
C ALA A 77 6.84 -9.77 0.60
N THR A 78 8.08 -9.34 0.90
CA THR A 78 9.29 -9.90 0.27
C THR A 78 9.45 -11.40 0.58
N ASP A 79 9.18 -11.83 1.82
CA ASP A 79 9.20 -13.25 2.21
C ASP A 79 8.18 -14.10 1.42
N LEU A 80 7.10 -13.47 0.95
CA LEU A 80 6.08 -14.06 0.07
C LEU A 80 6.41 -13.94 -1.43
N ASN A 81 7.63 -13.49 -1.78
CA ASN A 81 8.06 -13.21 -3.16
C ASN A 81 7.22 -12.15 -3.90
N LEU A 82 6.56 -11.25 -3.16
CA LEU A 82 5.89 -10.11 -3.77
C LEU A 82 6.90 -9.02 -4.13
N LYS A 83 6.63 -8.31 -5.22
CA LYS A 83 7.37 -7.10 -5.58
C LYS A 83 6.99 -5.97 -4.62
N THR A 84 8.00 -5.30 -4.07
CA THR A 84 7.82 -4.28 -3.04
C THR A 84 8.45 -2.94 -3.44
N LEU A 85 7.67 -1.88 -3.30
CA LEU A 85 8.03 -0.49 -3.51
C LEU A 85 7.86 0.29 -2.21
N THR A 86 8.62 1.37 -2.04
CA THR A 86 8.52 2.25 -0.90
C THR A 86 8.74 3.72 -1.27
N LEU A 87 8.21 4.62 -0.45
CA LEU A 87 8.44 6.05 -0.58
C LEU A 87 9.79 6.43 0.05
N GLN A 88 10.75 6.81 -0.79
CA GLN A 88 12.09 7.26 -0.40
C GLN A 88 12.11 8.79 -0.27
N ASP A 89 12.65 9.27 0.86
CA ASP A 89 12.82 10.70 1.20
C ASP A 89 11.54 11.55 1.05
N GLY A 90 10.37 10.92 1.13
CA GLY A 90 9.06 11.57 0.99
C GLY A 90 8.75 12.11 -0.41
N ARG A 91 9.57 11.79 -1.43
CA ARG A 91 9.48 12.41 -2.76
C ARG A 91 9.55 11.42 -3.92
N ARG A 92 10.06 10.21 -3.71
CA ARG A 92 10.35 9.25 -4.78
C ARG A 92 9.83 7.87 -4.43
N ILE A 93 9.42 7.11 -5.44
CA ILE A 93 9.10 5.69 -5.28
C ILE A 93 10.31 4.89 -5.75
N GLY A 94 10.76 3.95 -4.93
CA GLY A 94 11.86 3.05 -5.25
C GLY A 94 11.59 1.63 -4.77
N TRP A 95 12.38 0.67 -5.26
CA TRP A 95 12.30 -0.70 -4.81
C TRP A 95 12.76 -0.81 -3.35
N PHE A 96 12.00 -1.58 -2.56
CA PHE A 96 12.33 -1.91 -1.16
C PHE A 96 13.26 -3.12 -1.10
#